data_AF-A0AA38KY64-F1
#
_entry.id   AF-A0AA38KY64-F1
#
_cell.length_a   1.000
_cell.length_b   1.000
_cell.length_c   1.000
_cell.angle_alpha   90.00
_cell.angle_beta   90.00
_cell.angle_gamma   90.00
#
_symmetry.space_group_name_H-M   'P 1'
#
loop_
_entity.id
_entity.type
_entity.pdbx_description
1 polymer ?
#
loop_
_entity_poly.entity_id
_entity_poly.type
_entity_poly.pdbx_seq_one_letter_code
_entity_poly.pdbx_strand_id
1 'polypeptide(L)'
;DKKMASCLTLSSCSISSARLPSFKLNNPTYAFPSLKLSTTLPGNVLFSGVSVRPLTMPPRRPVIVVVTAAIKEYDSAAKRHRQSEKRRLYHKSHKSEMRTRMKKVLVALEKLRKSKTASPEDILPIEKMIGEAYSAIDKAVKVGSLHRNTGAHRKSRLARRKKAIENFSWLRINQELAV
;
A
#
# COMPACT_ATOMS: atom_id res chain seq x y z
N ASP A 1 22.25 -19.22 -43.98
CA ASP A 1 21.03 -18.39 -44.02
C ASP A 1 19.84 -19.15 -44.62
N LYS A 2 18.79 -19.38 -43.83
CA LYS A 2 17.40 -19.64 -44.25
C LYS A 2 16.54 -19.78 -42.99
N LYS A 3 15.81 -18.70 -42.68
CA LYS A 3 14.85 -18.64 -41.57
C LYS A 3 13.68 -19.59 -41.86
N MET A 4 13.56 -20.65 -41.06
CA MET A 4 12.36 -21.48 -41.01
C MET A 4 11.38 -20.85 -40.02
N ALA A 5 10.35 -20.19 -40.52
CA ALA A 5 9.19 -19.78 -39.74
C ALA A 5 8.22 -20.98 -39.72
N SER A 6 8.21 -21.75 -38.63
CA SER A 6 7.16 -22.72 -38.36
C SER A 6 6.14 -22.10 -37.42
N CYS A 7 5.00 -21.73 -37.99
CA CYS A 7 3.82 -21.24 -37.29
C CYS A 7 3.24 -22.40 -36.48
N LEU A 8 3.39 -22.39 -35.15
CA LEU A 8 2.68 -23.33 -34.30
C LEU A 8 1.22 -22.86 -34.20
N THR A 9 0.35 -23.61 -34.85
CA THR A 9 -1.11 -23.46 -34.84
C THR A 9 -1.65 -23.70 -33.43
N LEU A 10 -2.17 -22.65 -32.79
CA LEU A 10 -2.95 -22.77 -31.56
C LEU A 10 -4.30 -23.40 -31.90
N SER A 11 -4.50 -24.62 -31.39
CA SER A 11 -5.79 -25.30 -31.32
C SER A 11 -6.83 -24.40 -30.66
N SER A 12 -7.83 -23.98 -31.43
CA SER A 12 -8.99 -23.23 -30.96
C SER A 12 -9.87 -24.14 -30.10
N CYS A 13 -9.63 -24.15 -28.79
CA CYS A 13 -10.58 -24.71 -27.83
C CYS A 13 -11.70 -23.68 -27.60
N SER A 14 -12.87 -23.98 -28.16
CA SER A 14 -14.12 -23.27 -27.93
C SER A 14 -14.47 -23.29 -26.44
N ILE A 15 -14.34 -22.15 -25.77
CA ILE A 15 -14.85 -21.98 -24.40
C ILE A 15 -16.36 -21.82 -24.52
N SER A 16 -17.09 -22.92 -24.31
CA SER A 16 -18.53 -22.92 -24.09
C SER A 16 -18.84 -21.97 -22.92
N SER A 17 -19.57 -20.89 -23.22
CA SER A 17 -20.04 -19.93 -22.21
C SER A 17 -21.08 -20.61 -21.31
N ALA A 18 -20.64 -21.16 -20.19
CA ALA A 18 -21.55 -21.56 -19.12
C ALA A 18 -22.13 -20.29 -18.47
N ARG A 19 -23.44 -20.10 -18.65
CA ARG A 19 -24.23 -19.02 -18.05
C ARG A 19 -24.21 -19.18 -16.52
N LEU A 20 -23.53 -18.29 -15.81
CA LEU A 20 -23.60 -18.23 -14.35
C LEU A 20 -25.02 -17.83 -13.91
N PRO A 21 -25.57 -18.41 -12.82
CA PRO A 21 -26.83 -17.95 -12.26
C PRO A 21 -26.68 -16.51 -11.75
N SER A 22 -27.64 -15.66 -12.12
CA SER A 22 -27.71 -14.28 -11.68
C SER A 22 -27.94 -14.25 -10.16
N PHE A 23 -26.90 -13.92 -9.39
CA PHE A 23 -27.06 -13.63 -7.97
C PHE A 23 -27.93 -12.36 -7.83
N LYS A 24 -29.17 -12.53 -7.38
CA LYS A 24 -30.02 -11.40 -6.98
C LYS A 24 -29.38 -10.74 -5.76
N LEU A 25 -28.79 -9.57 -5.96
CA LEU A 25 -28.46 -8.67 -4.86
C LEU A 25 -29.77 -8.11 -4.31
N ASN A 26 -30.23 -8.67 -3.20
CA ASN A 26 -31.27 -8.04 -2.39
C ASN A 26 -30.66 -6.76 -1.80
N ASN A 27 -30.91 -5.61 -2.40
CA ASN A 27 -30.72 -4.32 -1.74
C ASN A 27 -31.76 -4.23 -0.61
N PRO A 28 -31.36 -4.16 0.68
CA PRO A 28 -32.28 -3.68 1.69
C PRO A 28 -32.45 -2.18 1.43
N THR A 29 -33.64 -1.78 1.01
CA THR A 29 -34.05 -0.37 1.06
C THR A 29 -34.15 0.03 2.54
N TYR A 30 -33.07 0.56 3.11
CA TYR A 30 -33.13 1.24 4.40
C TYR A 30 -33.85 2.57 4.18
N ALA A 31 -35.18 2.55 4.28
CA ALA A 31 -35.97 3.76 4.43
C ALA A 31 -35.67 4.33 5.81
N PHE A 32 -34.80 5.34 5.88
CA PHE A 32 -34.67 6.11 7.12
C PHE A 32 -36.00 6.85 7.37
N PRO A 33 -36.61 6.72 8.56
CA PRO A 33 -37.83 7.47 8.86
C PRO A 33 -37.49 8.96 8.97
N SER A 34 -38.16 9.79 8.16
CA SER A 34 -38.09 11.24 8.29
C SER A 34 -38.69 11.66 9.63
N LEU A 35 -37.88 12.27 10.50
CA LEU A 35 -38.36 12.86 11.75
C LEU A 35 -39.38 13.95 11.41
N LYS A 36 -40.65 13.75 11.79
CA LYS A 36 -41.69 14.78 11.70
C LYS A 36 -41.51 15.75 12.86
N LEU A 37 -41.16 17.00 12.57
CA LEU A 37 -41.17 18.08 13.55
C LEU A 37 -42.63 18.49 13.80
N SER A 38 -43.17 18.13 14.96
CA SER A 38 -44.49 18.56 15.40
C SER A 38 -44.39 19.92 16.08
N THR A 39 -44.76 20.99 15.39
CA THR A 39 -44.98 22.30 16.01
C THR A 39 -46.44 22.39 16.45
N THR A 40 -46.74 21.97 17.67
CA THR A 40 -47.97 22.37 18.35
C THR A 40 -47.71 23.69 19.06
N LEU A 41 -48.20 24.79 18.49
CA LEU A 41 -48.44 26.03 19.23
C LEU A 41 -49.96 26.25 19.26
N PRO A 42 -50.58 26.39 20.44
CA PRO A 42 -51.98 26.76 20.54
C PRO A 42 -52.13 28.28 20.42
N GLY A 43 -53.11 28.75 19.66
CA GLY A 43 -53.56 30.13 19.76
C GLY A 43 -54.01 30.74 18.45
N ASN A 44 -55.30 30.56 18.13
CA ASN A 44 -55.99 31.50 17.25
C ASN A 44 -56.09 32.84 17.99
N VAL A 45 -55.36 33.85 17.50
CA VAL A 45 -55.67 35.26 17.78
C VAL A 45 -55.99 35.93 16.45
N LEU A 46 -57.29 36.19 16.28
CA LEU A 46 -57.85 37.06 15.26
C LEU A 46 -57.32 38.48 15.44
N PHE A 47 -56.57 38.99 14.46
CA PHE A 47 -56.42 40.43 14.27
C PHE A 47 -56.83 40.78 12.84
N SER A 48 -58.09 41.14 12.69
CA SER A 48 -58.61 41.79 11.49
C SER A 48 -58.17 43.26 11.48
N GLY A 49 -57.34 43.65 10.51
CA GLY A 49 -57.23 45.04 10.08
C GLY A 49 -55.85 45.68 10.20
N VAL A 50 -54.91 45.30 9.33
CA VAL A 50 -53.86 46.22 8.82
C VAL A 50 -53.68 45.94 7.33
N SER A 51 -54.03 46.92 6.49
CA SER A 51 -53.67 46.89 5.07
C SER A 51 -52.22 47.40 4.94
N VAL A 52 -51.26 46.48 4.94
CA VAL A 52 -49.88 46.78 4.56
C VAL A 52 -49.76 46.66 3.05
N ARG A 53 -49.61 47.80 2.36
CA ARG A 53 -49.23 47.82 0.93
C ARG A 53 -47.78 47.32 0.81
N PRO A 54 -47.51 46.20 0.12
CA PRO A 54 -46.13 45.79 -0.11
C PRO A 54 -45.50 46.75 -1.13
N LEU A 55 -44.53 47.55 -0.70
CA LEU A 55 -43.64 48.26 -1.62
C LEU A 55 -42.88 47.19 -2.41
N THR A 56 -43.26 46.99 -3.67
CA THR A 56 -42.56 46.08 -4.59
C THR A 56 -41.24 46.73 -4.94
N MET A 57 -40.14 46.34 -4.28
CA MET A 57 -38.81 46.73 -4.74
C MET A 57 -38.54 46.09 -6.11
N PRO A 58 -38.05 46.83 -7.12
CA PRO A 58 -37.63 46.21 -8.36
C PRO A 58 -36.51 45.21 -8.04
N PRO A 59 -36.51 44.00 -8.62
CA PRO A 59 -35.45 43.05 -8.40
C PRO A 59 -34.15 43.66 -8.94
N ARG A 60 -33.26 44.11 -8.03
CA ARG A 60 -31.87 44.39 -8.37
C ARG A 60 -31.27 43.07 -8.81
N ARG A 61 -31.25 42.82 -10.11
CA ARG A 61 -30.57 41.66 -10.70
C ARG A 61 -29.09 41.81 -10.34
N PRO A 62 -28.49 40.97 -9.48
CA PRO A 62 -27.04 40.98 -9.36
C PRO A 62 -26.50 40.54 -10.72
N VAL A 63 -25.64 41.37 -11.33
CA VAL A 63 -24.84 40.93 -12.48
C VAL A 63 -23.83 39.94 -11.92
N ILE A 64 -24.18 38.65 -12.00
CA ILE A 64 -23.25 37.57 -11.67
C ILE A 64 -22.27 37.49 -12.85
N VAL A 65 -21.09 38.06 -12.68
CA VAL A 65 -19.97 37.80 -13.59
C VAL A 65 -19.53 36.36 -13.34
N VAL A 66 -20.05 35.43 -14.15
CA VAL A 66 -19.60 34.04 -14.13
C VAL A 66 -18.20 34.01 -14.73
N VAL A 67 -17.19 34.07 -13.87
CA VAL A 67 -15.84 33.66 -14.25
C VAL A 67 -15.90 32.16 -14.52
N THR A 68 -15.86 31.77 -15.79
CA THR A 68 -15.96 30.37 -16.23
C THR A 68 -14.68 29.61 -15.85
N ALA A 69 -14.51 29.27 -14.57
CA ALA A 69 -13.53 28.29 -14.16
C ALA A 69 -13.98 26.91 -14.66
N ALA A 70 -13.13 26.22 -15.43
CA ALA A 70 -13.43 24.88 -15.93
C ALA A 70 -13.73 23.92 -14.77
N ILE A 71 -14.95 23.41 -14.73
CA ILE A 71 -15.38 22.42 -13.73
C ILE A 71 -14.70 21.11 -14.08
N LYS A 72 -13.81 20.64 -13.21
CA LYS A 72 -13.15 19.34 -13.38
C LYS A 72 -14.14 18.24 -13.01
N GLU A 73 -14.51 17.43 -13.99
CA GLU A 73 -15.33 16.24 -13.79
C GLU A 73 -14.72 15.30 -12.73
N TYR A 74 -15.56 14.78 -11.85
CA TYR A 74 -15.14 13.85 -10.80
C TYR A 74 -14.87 12.46 -11.39
N ASP A 75 -13.64 12.25 -11.84
CA ASP A 75 -13.20 10.93 -12.28
C ASP A 75 -12.61 10.11 -11.12
N SER A 76 -13.41 9.14 -10.65
CA SER A 76 -12.99 8.20 -9.62
C SER A 76 -11.82 7.31 -10.04
N ALA A 77 -11.70 6.99 -11.34
CA ALA A 77 -10.61 6.17 -11.88
C ALA A 77 -9.29 6.95 -11.87
N ALA A 78 -9.27 8.19 -12.39
CA ALA A 78 -8.08 9.05 -12.33
C ALA A 78 -7.63 9.31 -10.88
N LYS A 79 -8.56 9.43 -9.93
CA LYS A 79 -8.24 9.55 -8.49
C LYS A 79 -7.52 8.31 -7.97
N ARG A 80 -8.04 7.11 -8.27
CA ARG A 80 -7.42 5.85 -7.84
C ARG A 80 -6.03 5.67 -8.46
N HIS A 81 -5.83 6.04 -9.72
CA HIS A 81 -4.53 6.01 -10.39
C HIS A 81 -3.50 6.92 -9.71
N ARG A 82 -3.88 8.17 -9.38
CA ARG A 82 -2.98 9.08 -8.64
C ARG A 82 -2.60 8.54 -7.26
N GLN A 83 -3.57 7.95 -6.55
CA GLN A 83 -3.34 7.34 -5.25
C GLN A 83 -2.46 6.10 -5.33
N SER A 84 -2.65 5.24 -6.34
CA SER A 84 -1.85 4.05 -6.55
C SER A 84 -0.40 4.41 -6.87
N GLU A 85 -0.15 5.40 -7.73
CA GLU A 85 1.21 5.86 -8.03
C GLU A 85 1.93 6.40 -6.78
N LYS A 86 1.24 7.22 -5.98
CA LYS A 86 1.79 7.72 -4.71
C LYS A 86 2.15 6.58 -3.75
N ARG A 87 1.24 5.61 -3.56
CA ARG A 87 1.47 4.44 -2.71
C ARG A 87 2.57 3.54 -3.26
N ARG A 88 2.62 3.36 -4.58
CA ARG A 88 3.64 2.56 -5.28
C ARG A 88 5.03 3.10 -5.04
N LEU A 89 5.25 4.40 -5.24
CA LEU A 89 6.54 5.05 -5.01
C LEU A 89 6.98 4.92 -3.55
N TYR A 90 6.06 5.17 -2.61
CA TYR A 90 6.32 5.05 -1.18
C TYR A 90 6.69 3.61 -0.74
N HIS A 91 5.95 2.60 -1.18
CA HIS A 91 6.28 1.21 -0.85
C HIS A 91 7.52 0.70 -1.60
N LYS A 92 7.78 1.22 -2.81
CA LYS A 92 8.97 0.89 -3.60
C LYS A 92 10.25 1.30 -2.87
N SER A 93 10.30 2.51 -2.30
CA SER A 93 11.49 2.99 -1.59
C SER A 93 11.84 2.10 -0.40
N HIS A 94 10.88 1.82 0.49
CA HIS A 94 11.07 0.94 1.65
C HIS A 94 11.50 -0.48 1.27
N LYS A 95 10.89 -1.05 0.22
CA LYS A 95 11.28 -2.37 -0.30
C LYS A 95 12.69 -2.37 -0.89
N SER A 96 13.06 -1.33 -1.64
CA SER A 96 14.42 -1.21 -2.20
C SER A 96 15.49 -0.97 -1.13
N GLU A 97 15.18 -0.18 -0.10
CA GLU A 97 16.08 0.12 1.01
C GLU A 97 16.44 -1.16 1.76
N MET A 98 15.43 -1.90 2.25
CA MET A 98 15.68 -3.16 2.97
C MET A 98 16.45 -4.15 2.08
N ARG A 99 16.10 -4.25 0.80
CA ARG A 99 16.73 -5.21 -0.14
C ARG A 99 18.21 -4.89 -0.30
N THR A 100 18.54 -3.61 -0.39
CA THR A 100 19.92 -3.12 -0.53
C THR A 100 20.73 -3.38 0.74
N ARG A 101 20.21 -3.00 1.92
CA ARG A 101 20.88 -3.24 3.21
C ARG A 101 21.10 -4.74 3.44
N MET A 102 20.09 -5.57 3.17
CA MET A 102 20.23 -7.02 3.23
C MET A 102 21.29 -7.55 2.26
N LYS A 103 21.34 -7.07 1.01
CA LYS A 103 22.33 -7.50 0.02
C LYS A 103 23.75 -7.18 0.49
N LYS A 104 23.99 -6.00 1.08
CA LYS A 104 25.29 -5.62 1.66
C LYS A 104 25.75 -6.61 2.72
N VAL A 105 24.88 -6.97 3.66
CA VAL A 105 25.17 -7.97 4.70
C VAL A 105 25.52 -9.33 4.07
N LEU A 106 24.73 -9.79 3.11
CA LEU A 106 24.98 -11.09 2.48
C LEU A 106 26.32 -11.14 1.74
N VAL A 107 26.67 -10.08 1.02
CA VAL A 107 27.95 -9.97 0.32
C VAL A 107 29.11 -9.96 1.32
N ALA A 108 28.98 -9.24 2.45
CA ALA A 108 30.00 -9.24 3.49
C ALA A 108 30.21 -10.63 4.12
N LEU A 109 29.11 -11.33 4.45
CA LEU A 109 29.15 -12.69 4.98
C LEU A 109 29.74 -13.70 3.98
N GLU A 110 29.46 -13.54 2.68
CA GLU A 110 30.04 -14.38 1.62
C GLU A 110 31.54 -14.14 1.44
N LYS A 111 32.00 -12.89 1.61
CA LYS A 111 33.44 -12.56 1.59
C LYS A 111 34.15 -13.22 2.76
N LEU A 112 33.61 -13.12 3.98
CA LEU A 112 34.17 -13.77 5.17
C LEU A 112 34.24 -15.29 5.03
N ARG A 113 33.23 -15.91 4.42
CA ARG A 113 33.26 -17.35 4.18
C ARG A 113 34.42 -17.77 3.25
N LYS A 114 34.85 -16.89 2.34
CA LYS A 114 35.93 -17.15 1.37
C LYS A 114 37.32 -16.84 1.94
N SER A 115 37.46 -15.73 2.65
CA SER A 115 38.68 -15.38 3.38
C SER A 115 38.76 -16.25 4.64
N LYS A 116 39.42 -17.41 4.53
CA LYS A 116 39.47 -18.45 5.57
C LYS A 116 39.95 -17.98 6.95
N THR A 117 40.57 -16.81 7.07
CA THR A 117 41.03 -16.18 8.31
C THR A 117 39.97 -15.22 8.86
N ALA A 118 39.08 -15.71 9.72
CA ALA A 118 38.10 -14.87 10.39
C ALA A 118 38.73 -14.24 11.64
N SER A 119 39.24 -13.01 11.52
CA SER A 119 39.64 -12.22 12.69
C SER A 119 38.37 -11.68 13.38
N PRO A 120 38.30 -11.65 14.73
CA PRO A 120 37.17 -11.07 15.45
C PRO A 120 36.91 -9.60 15.10
N GLU A 121 37.92 -8.87 14.61
CA GLU A 121 37.81 -7.48 14.20
C GLU A 121 36.87 -7.28 13.00
N ASP A 122 36.79 -8.25 12.08
CA ASP A 122 35.94 -8.17 10.89
C ASP A 122 34.46 -8.44 11.19
N ILE A 123 34.15 -8.98 12.37
CA ILE A 123 32.78 -9.32 12.78
C ILE A 123 32.03 -8.06 13.22
N LEU A 124 32.69 -7.14 13.93
CA LEU A 124 32.13 -5.88 14.42
C LEU A 124 31.44 -5.02 13.34
N PRO A 125 32.07 -4.74 12.17
CA PRO A 125 31.41 -3.96 11.12
C PRO A 125 30.20 -4.69 10.53
N ILE A 126 30.20 -6.01 10.51
CA ILE A 126 29.07 -6.82 9.99
C ILE A 126 27.90 -6.76 10.95
N GLU A 127 28.13 -6.81 12.26
CA GLU A 127 27.06 -6.65 13.26
C GLU A 127 26.39 -5.28 13.17
N LYS A 128 27.18 -4.23 12.94
CA LYS A 128 26.63 -2.89 12.65
C LYS A 128 25.74 -2.91 11.40
N MET A 129 26.21 -3.51 10.30
CA MET A 129 25.41 -3.65 9.07
C MET A 129 24.14 -4.48 9.27
N ILE A 130 24.18 -5.50 10.14
CA ILE A 130 22.99 -6.30 10.52
C ILE A 130 22.00 -5.44 11.30
N GLY A 131 22.47 -4.62 12.25
CA GLY A 131 21.63 -3.68 13.00
C GLY A 131 20.90 -2.70 12.08
N GLU A 132 21.61 -2.12 11.10
CA GLU A 132 21.00 -1.27 10.07
C GLU A 132 19.95 -2.02 9.23
N ALA A 133 20.24 -3.26 8.84
CA ALA A 133 19.31 -4.08 8.09
C ALA A 133 18.03 -4.41 8.89
N TYR A 134 18.16 -4.70 10.18
CA TYR A 134 17.00 -4.93 11.06
C TYR A 134 16.16 -3.66 11.23
N SER A 135 16.79 -2.50 11.42
CA SER A 135 16.09 -1.21 11.48
C SER A 135 15.30 -0.95 10.19
N ALA A 136 15.88 -1.19 9.01
CA ALA A 136 15.19 -1.02 7.73
C ALA A 136 14.01 -2.00 7.54
N ILE A 137 14.16 -3.26 7.98
CA ILE A 137 13.08 -4.25 7.95
C ILE A 137 11.93 -3.82 8.85
N ASP A 138 12.21 -3.39 10.07
CA ASP A 138 11.19 -3.03 11.05
C ASP A 138 10.45 -1.75 10.69
N LYS A 139 11.15 -0.76 10.12
CA LYS A 139 10.51 0.42 9.54
C LYS A 139 9.53 0.02 8.43
N ALA A 140 9.92 -0.89 7.54
CA ALA A 140 9.04 -1.34 6.47
C ALA A 140 7.82 -2.14 6.97
N VAL A 141 7.97 -2.88 8.07
CA VAL A 141 6.86 -3.59 8.74
C VAL A 141 5.92 -2.59 9.42
N LYS A 142 6.46 -1.63 10.19
CA LYS A 142 5.69 -0.57 10.86
C LYS A 142 4.86 0.24 9.87
N VAL A 143 5.45 0.56 8.72
CA VAL A 143 4.80 1.29 7.63
C VAL A 143 3.75 0.44 6.89
N GLY A 144 3.75 -0.89 7.06
CA GLY A 144 2.85 -1.79 6.33
C GLY A 144 3.29 -2.06 4.88
N SER A 145 4.52 -1.71 4.51
CA SER A 145 5.10 -2.10 3.21
C SER A 145 5.38 -3.61 3.12
N LEU A 146 5.55 -4.25 4.27
CA LEU A 146 5.82 -5.67 4.43
C LEU A 146 4.96 -6.26 5.56
N HIS A 147 4.46 -7.48 5.37
CA HIS A 147 3.74 -8.18 6.43
C HIS A 147 4.69 -8.66 7.54
N ARG A 148 4.20 -8.71 8.79
CA ARG A 148 4.98 -9.10 9.99
C ARG A 148 5.73 -10.43 9.82
N ASN A 149 5.08 -11.44 9.24
CA ASN A 149 5.69 -12.75 9.03
C ASN A 149 6.83 -12.66 8.01
N THR A 150 6.64 -11.90 6.93
CA THR A 150 7.69 -11.71 5.93
C THR A 150 8.88 -10.97 6.53
N GLY A 151 8.66 -9.96 7.38
CA GLY A 151 9.72 -9.31 8.15
C GLY A 151 10.49 -10.30 9.03
N ALA A 152 9.78 -11.13 9.81
CA ALA A 152 10.36 -12.18 10.64
C ALA A 152 11.19 -13.20 9.83
N HIS A 153 10.70 -13.64 8.66
CA HIS A 153 11.44 -14.52 7.77
C HIS A 153 12.74 -13.87 7.26
N ARG A 154 12.73 -12.55 6.96
CA ARG A 154 13.96 -11.84 6.54
C ARG A 154 14.98 -11.75 7.67
N LYS A 155 14.56 -11.46 8.91
CA LYS A 155 15.43 -11.47 10.09
C LYS A 155 16.02 -12.85 10.36
N SER A 156 15.16 -13.88 10.39
CA SER A 156 15.59 -15.27 10.57
C SER A 156 16.62 -15.70 9.53
N ARG A 157 16.45 -15.27 8.27
CA ARG A 157 17.39 -15.56 7.17
C ARG A 157 18.78 -14.94 7.38
N LEU A 158 18.89 -13.78 8.02
CA LEU A 158 20.18 -13.17 8.35
C LEU A 158 20.82 -13.85 9.56
N ALA A 159 20.05 -14.09 10.62
CA ALA A 159 20.50 -14.78 11.82
C ALA A 159 21.04 -16.19 11.52
N ARG A 160 20.33 -16.97 10.68
CA ARG A 160 20.77 -18.31 10.26
C ARG A 160 22.11 -18.28 9.53
N ARG A 161 22.37 -17.26 8.71
CA ARG A 161 23.65 -17.14 7.99
C ARG A 161 24.80 -16.76 8.93
N LYS A 162 24.56 -15.84 9.87
CA LYS A 162 25.53 -15.51 10.91
C LYS A 162 25.93 -16.76 11.69
N LYS A 163 24.94 -17.48 12.23
CA LYS A 163 25.14 -18.71 12.99
C LYS A 163 25.87 -19.80 12.19
N ALA A 164 25.57 -19.94 10.90
CA ALA A 164 26.26 -20.91 10.06
C ALA A 164 27.76 -20.63 9.93
N ILE A 165 28.16 -19.36 9.90
CA ILE A 165 29.58 -18.96 9.85
C ILE A 165 30.24 -19.16 11.20
N GLU A 166 29.58 -18.77 12.30
CA GLU A 166 30.07 -19.02 13.67
C GLU A 166 30.29 -20.52 13.91
N ASN A 167 29.31 -21.36 13.57
CA ASN A 167 29.42 -22.81 13.67
C ASN A 167 30.60 -23.35 12.85
N PHE A 168 30.76 -22.90 11.61
CA PHE A 168 31.86 -23.34 10.76
C PHE A 168 33.24 -22.91 11.30
N SER A 169 33.32 -21.71 11.88
CA SER A 169 34.53 -21.23 12.55
C SER A 169 34.86 -22.08 13.77
N TRP A 170 33.86 -22.40 14.61
CA TRP A 170 34.04 -23.19 15.82
C TRP A 170 34.47 -24.63 15.51
N LEU A 171 33.84 -25.28 14.51
CA LEU A 171 34.26 -26.60 14.06
C LEU A 171 35.71 -26.62 13.57
N ARG A 172 36.18 -25.56 12.91
CA ARG A 172 37.56 -25.49 12.42
C ARG A 172 38.57 -25.35 13.56
N ILE A 173 38.32 -24.46 14.52
CA ILE A 173 39.22 -24.23 15.65
C ILE A 173 39.45 -25.54 16.41
N ASN A 174 38.39 -26.31 16.66
CA ASN A 174 38.50 -27.59 17.35
C ASN A 174 39.27 -28.64 16.54
N GLN A 175 39.24 -28.57 15.21
CA GLN A 175 40.02 -29.47 14.34
C GLN A 175 41.51 -29.12 14.37
N GLU A 176 41.86 -27.83 14.39
CA GLU A 176 43.26 -27.37 14.48
C GLU A 176 43.88 -27.62 15.85
N LEU A 177 43.08 -27.61 16.92
CA LEU A 177 43.53 -27.92 18.29
C LEU A 177 43.60 -29.42 18.60
N ALA A 178 43.01 -30.27 17.76
CA ALA A 178 43.02 -31.73 17.92
C ALA A 178 44.19 -32.42 17.19
N VAL A 179 45.02 -31.64 16.47
CA VAL A 179 46.25 -32.07 15.79
C VAL A 179 47.45 -31.58 16.60
#